data_AF-A0A501W1N1-F1
#
_entry.id   AF-A0A501W1N1-F1
#
_cell.length_a   1.000
_cell.length_b   1.000
_cell.length_c   1.000
_cell.angle_alpha   90.00
_cell.angle_beta   90.00
_cell.angle_gamma   90.00
#
_symmetry.space_group_name_H-M   'P 1'
#
loop_
_entity.id
_entity.type
_entity.pdbx_description
1 polymer ?
#
loop_
_entity_poly.entity_id
_entity_poly.type
_entity_poly.pdbx_seq_one_letter_code
_entity_poly.pdbx_strand_id
1 'polypeptide(L)'
;MFIKGSLNQVNRKTIKKVALLVVLSAFMAYLFTFGLFYRSVPYTLFWVSFLLNGLCLVILFFSEAFSACRERKAQIVMVWGLSMAGFIIVFTPFMATRHVLLLLPPLLVLGGYLYRFVSGKTVGIAVTATFLLGLALSISDWVYADFYRRAATKAAASLPPQASVWSVGHWGWQWYSKQAGMKGYEYNKSTLNKGDFLVSPEAVSKQHLPPDLRLTKVKSIRYPSSFWNIFTTAYGARFYYSSASNIPWYLSVSSVDSVTIYRVRAPH
;
A
#
# COMPACT_ATOMS: atom_id res chain seq x y z
N MET A 1 26.50 26.39 -24.23
CA MET A 1 27.44 25.33 -24.66
C MET A 1 28.33 24.78 -23.51
N PHE A 2 28.06 25.08 -22.23
CA PHE A 2 28.97 24.79 -21.11
C PHE A 2 28.61 23.59 -20.20
N ILE A 3 27.52 22.84 -20.46
CA ILE A 3 27.06 21.75 -19.57
C ILE A 3 27.31 20.35 -20.15
N LYS A 4 27.86 20.23 -21.38
CA LYS A 4 28.30 18.92 -21.92
C LYS A 4 29.53 18.35 -21.21
N GLY A 5 30.24 19.15 -20.40
CA GLY A 5 31.48 18.73 -19.72
C GLY A 5 31.30 18.08 -18.34
N SER A 6 30.21 18.38 -17.61
CA SER A 6 30.08 17.98 -16.20
C SER A 6 29.61 16.53 -16.02
N LEU A 7 28.74 16.03 -16.91
CA LEU A 7 28.29 14.64 -16.88
C LEU A 7 29.36 13.64 -17.35
N ASN A 8 30.37 14.10 -18.10
CA ASN A 8 31.50 13.27 -18.52
C ASN A 8 32.56 13.06 -17.42
N GLN A 9 32.51 13.83 -16.32
CA GLN A 9 33.45 13.71 -15.20
C GLN A 9 32.87 13.07 -13.94
N VAL A 10 31.58 12.71 -13.91
CA VAL A 10 31.11 11.76 -12.89
C VAL A 10 31.74 10.42 -13.25
N ASN A 11 32.87 10.12 -12.60
CA ASN A 11 33.71 8.97 -12.89
C ASN A 11 32.83 7.72 -12.98
N ARG A 12 32.75 7.10 -14.17
CA ARG A 12 31.97 5.87 -14.40
C ARG A 12 32.24 4.81 -13.33
N LYS A 13 33.44 4.80 -12.74
CA LYS A 13 33.79 3.94 -11.59
C LYS A 13 33.02 4.29 -10.31
N THR A 14 32.80 5.57 -10.00
CA THR A 14 32.02 6.03 -8.84
C THR A 14 30.55 5.68 -9.01
N ILE A 15 29.97 5.89 -10.20
CA ILE A 15 28.58 5.49 -10.49
C ILE A 15 28.40 3.98 -10.30
N LYS A 16 29.32 3.17 -10.83
CA LYS A 16 29.30 1.71 -10.65
C LYS A 16 29.42 1.28 -9.19
N LYS A 17 30.30 1.91 -8.40
CA LYS A 17 30.47 1.62 -6.97
C LYS A 17 29.23 1.99 -6.16
N VAL A 18 28.66 3.17 -6.41
CA VAL A 18 27.43 3.62 -5.74
C VAL A 18 26.27 2.70 -6.10
N ALA A 19 26.09 2.36 -7.38
CA ALA A 19 25.08 1.41 -7.83
C ALA A 19 25.26 0.02 -7.18
N LEU A 20 26.50 -0.49 -7.08
CA LEU A 20 26.78 -1.76 -6.43
C LEU A 20 26.47 -1.73 -4.92
N LEU A 21 26.89 -0.68 -4.21
CA LEU A 21 26.60 -0.49 -2.78
C LEU A 21 25.09 -0.40 -2.54
N VAL A 22 24.38 0.23 -3.46
CA VAL A 22 22.92 0.35 -3.44
C VAL A 22 22.24 -1.00 -3.67
N VAL A 23 22.68 -1.77 -4.67
CA VAL A 23 22.17 -3.12 -4.94
C VAL A 23 22.41 -4.03 -3.73
N LEU A 24 23.61 -3.96 -3.14
CA LEU A 24 23.97 -4.72 -1.94
C LEU A 24 23.16 -4.27 -0.73
N SER A 25 22.99 -2.96 -0.51
CA SER A 25 22.14 -2.43 0.57
C SER A 25 20.68 -2.85 0.40
N ALA A 26 20.17 -2.84 -0.84
CA ALA A 26 18.84 -3.28 -1.18
C ALA A 26 18.65 -4.79 -0.95
N PHE A 27 19.64 -5.59 -1.32
CA PHE A 27 19.67 -7.03 -1.09
C PHE A 27 19.79 -7.38 0.39
N MET A 28 20.63 -6.67 1.15
CA MET A 28 20.75 -6.83 2.59
C MET A 28 19.47 -6.40 3.32
N ALA A 29 18.84 -5.30 2.91
CA ALA A 29 17.54 -4.88 3.44
C ALA A 29 16.44 -5.91 3.14
N TYR A 30 16.47 -6.54 1.96
CA TYR A 30 15.60 -7.66 1.63
C TYR A 30 15.81 -8.85 2.59
N LEU A 31 17.06 -9.32 2.72
CA LEU A 31 17.41 -10.45 3.58
C LEU A 31 17.05 -10.18 5.04
N PHE A 32 17.31 -8.96 5.53
CA PHE A 32 16.98 -8.54 6.89
C PHE A 32 15.47 -8.51 7.14
N THR A 33 14.68 -8.00 6.18
CA THR A 33 13.23 -7.83 6.35
C THR A 33 12.45 -9.14 6.17
N PHE A 34 12.93 -10.07 5.34
CA PHE A 34 12.15 -11.24 4.91
C PHE A 34 12.81 -12.59 5.16
N GLY A 35 14.09 -12.63 5.53
CA GLY A 35 14.87 -13.87 5.54
C GLY A 35 15.00 -14.51 4.15
N LEU A 36 15.52 -15.74 4.11
CA LEU A 36 15.77 -16.47 2.85
C LEU A 36 14.53 -17.18 2.26
N PHE A 37 13.47 -17.42 3.05
CA PHE A 37 12.46 -18.43 2.70
C PHE A 37 10.97 -18.04 2.89
N TYR A 38 10.64 -16.77 3.18
CA TYR A 38 9.28 -16.45 3.64
C TYR A 38 8.26 -16.10 2.53
N ARG A 39 8.64 -15.99 1.25
CA ARG A 39 7.73 -15.54 0.16
C ARG A 39 7.93 -16.28 -1.16
N SER A 40 6.90 -16.25 -2.01
CA SER A 40 6.97 -16.85 -3.35
C SER A 40 8.00 -16.13 -4.22
N VAL A 41 8.72 -16.88 -5.06
CA VAL A 41 9.75 -16.35 -5.96
C VAL A 41 9.26 -15.15 -6.79
N PRO A 42 8.05 -15.15 -7.38
CA PRO A 42 7.56 -13.99 -8.14
C PRO A 42 7.40 -12.73 -7.29
N TYR A 43 6.97 -12.89 -6.03
CA TYR A 43 6.83 -11.77 -5.12
C TYR A 43 8.20 -11.16 -4.76
N THR A 44 9.19 -12.01 -4.49
CA THR A 44 10.57 -11.59 -4.22
C THR A 44 11.17 -10.83 -5.38
N LEU A 45 11.05 -11.35 -6.60
CA LEU A 45 11.56 -10.69 -7.80
C LEU A 45 10.89 -9.33 -8.02
N PHE A 46 9.57 -9.24 -7.82
CA PHE A 46 8.85 -7.97 -7.90
C PHE A 46 9.37 -6.96 -6.87
N TRP A 47 9.51 -7.37 -5.61
CA TRP A 47 9.98 -6.50 -4.53
C TRP A 47 11.42 -6.01 -4.77
N VAL A 48 12.34 -6.90 -5.16
CA VAL A 48 13.73 -6.54 -5.46
C VAL A 48 13.77 -5.56 -6.64
N SER A 49 12.99 -5.81 -7.69
CA SER A 49 12.90 -4.91 -8.84
C SER A 49 12.37 -3.53 -8.44
N PHE A 50 11.34 -3.48 -7.60
CA PHE A 50 10.78 -2.25 -7.07
C PHE A 50 11.81 -1.46 -6.24
N LEU A 51 12.53 -2.14 -5.34
CA LEU A 51 13.54 -1.51 -4.51
C LEU A 51 14.72 -1.00 -5.34
N LEU A 52 15.24 -1.81 -6.26
CA LEU A 52 16.33 -1.41 -7.15
C LEU A 52 15.93 -0.23 -8.02
N ASN A 53 14.70 -0.21 -8.54
CA ASN A 53 14.18 0.92 -9.30
C ASN A 53 14.11 2.20 -8.45
N GLY A 54 13.51 2.12 -7.26
CA GLY A 54 13.42 3.26 -6.34
C GLY A 54 14.79 3.79 -5.94
N LEU A 55 15.73 2.90 -5.65
CA LEU A 55 17.07 3.28 -5.21
C LEU A 55 17.92 3.86 -6.35
N CYS A 56 17.79 3.33 -7.57
CA CYS A 56 18.36 3.96 -8.77
C CYS A 56 17.81 5.38 -8.98
N LEU A 57 16.49 5.59 -8.83
CA LEU A 57 15.88 6.92 -8.92
C LEU A 57 16.42 7.86 -7.84
N VAL A 58 16.54 7.40 -6.60
CA VAL A 58 17.12 8.17 -5.50
C VAL A 58 18.57 8.56 -5.81
N ILE A 59 19.42 7.63 -6.26
CA ILE A 59 20.82 7.95 -6.63
C ILE A 59 20.86 9.00 -7.73
N LEU A 60 20.13 8.78 -8.84
CA LEU A 60 20.14 9.68 -10.00
C LEU A 60 19.61 11.06 -9.62
N PHE A 61 18.56 11.09 -8.79
CA PHE A 61 17.99 12.32 -8.27
C PHE A 61 19.02 13.08 -7.46
N PHE A 62 19.66 12.47 -6.46
CA PHE A 62 20.62 13.16 -5.61
C PHE A 62 21.89 13.54 -6.39
N SER A 63 22.40 12.69 -7.30
CA SER A 63 23.59 13.03 -8.10
C SER A 63 23.39 14.29 -8.95
N GLU A 64 22.21 14.42 -9.58
CA GLU A 64 21.89 15.62 -10.35
C GLU A 64 21.48 16.79 -9.47
N ALA A 65 20.71 16.56 -8.40
CA ALA A 65 20.31 17.63 -7.47
C ALA A 65 21.54 18.29 -6.83
N PHE A 66 22.53 17.50 -6.39
CA PHE A 66 23.79 18.04 -5.87
C PHE A 66 24.57 18.81 -6.95
N SER A 67 24.57 18.34 -8.19
CA SER A 67 25.20 19.04 -9.30
C SER A 67 24.49 20.37 -9.61
N ALA A 68 23.16 20.40 -9.50
CA ALA A 68 22.31 21.57 -9.69
C ALA A 68 22.36 22.56 -8.52
N CYS A 69 22.76 22.13 -7.32
CA CYS A 69 22.90 22.99 -6.13
C CYS A 69 23.97 24.08 -6.22
N ARG A 70 24.61 24.25 -7.38
CA ARG A 70 25.35 25.47 -7.71
C ARG A 70 24.41 26.68 -7.90
N GLU A 71 23.16 26.45 -8.26
CA GLU A 71 22.14 27.49 -8.41
C GLU A 71 21.36 27.70 -7.10
N ARG A 72 21.24 28.95 -6.65
CA ARG A 72 20.48 29.32 -5.44
C ARG A 72 19.03 28.81 -5.45
N LYS A 73 18.39 28.79 -6.63
CA LYS A 73 17.01 28.28 -6.79
C LYS A 73 16.92 26.79 -6.51
N ALA A 74 17.86 25.99 -7.00
CA ALA A 74 17.91 24.55 -6.76
C ALA A 74 18.17 24.24 -5.28
N GLN A 75 19.01 25.03 -4.60
CA GLN A 75 19.25 24.91 -3.16
C GLN A 75 17.96 25.09 -2.35
N ILE A 76 17.13 26.09 -2.68
CA ILE A 76 15.85 26.32 -1.99
C ILE A 76 14.93 25.09 -2.14
N VAL A 77 14.81 24.55 -3.36
CA VAL A 77 13.97 23.37 -3.62
C VAL A 77 14.52 22.12 -2.92
N MET A 78 15.85 21.98 -2.84
CA MET A 78 16.48 20.88 -2.11
C MET A 78 16.20 20.98 -0.61
N VAL A 79 16.38 22.17 -0.01
CA VAL A 79 16.07 22.40 1.41
C VAL A 79 14.59 22.13 1.68
N TRP A 80 13.69 22.55 0.78
CA TRP A 80 12.27 22.21 0.87
C TRP A 80 12.04 20.69 0.88
N GLY A 81 12.61 19.96 -0.08
CA GLY A 81 12.50 18.50 -0.16
C GLY A 81 13.06 17.80 1.09
N LEU A 82 14.24 18.19 1.56
CA LEU A 82 14.85 17.64 2.77
C LEU A 82 14.02 17.95 4.02
N SER A 83 13.44 19.14 4.11
CA SER A 83 12.56 19.53 5.23
C SER A 83 11.29 18.67 5.25
N MET A 84 10.67 18.44 4.10
CA MET A 84 9.51 17.55 3.99
C MET A 84 9.87 16.10 4.31
N ALA A 85 11.05 15.62 3.88
CA ALA A 85 11.53 14.28 4.21
C ALA A 85 11.76 14.13 5.72
N GLY A 86 12.45 15.10 6.34
CA GLY A 86 12.65 15.15 7.78
C GLY A 86 11.34 15.18 8.55
N PHE A 87 10.37 15.99 8.10
CA PHE A 87 9.03 16.02 8.68
C PHE A 87 8.35 14.64 8.63
N ILE A 88 8.37 13.97 7.48
CA ILE A 88 7.79 12.63 7.34
C ILE A 88 8.48 11.65 8.30
N ILE A 89 9.81 11.62 8.34
CA ILE A 89 10.58 10.69 9.17
C ILE A 89 10.29 10.89 10.67
N VAL A 90 10.21 12.14 11.13
CA VAL A 90 10.06 12.47 12.55
C VAL A 90 8.62 12.35 13.02
N PHE A 91 7.65 12.76 12.20
CA PHE A 91 6.28 12.96 12.65
C PHE A 91 5.27 11.93 12.15
N THR A 92 5.64 11.01 11.23
CA THR A 92 4.69 10.00 10.75
C THR A 92 4.81 8.69 11.53
N PRO A 93 3.81 8.32 12.35
CA PRO A 93 3.84 7.07 13.12
C PRO A 93 3.69 5.82 12.23
N PHE A 94 3.19 6.00 11.00
CA PHE A 94 3.10 4.98 9.97
C PHE A 94 3.19 5.63 8.58
N MET A 95 3.63 4.84 7.59
CA MET A 95 3.75 5.33 6.21
C MET A 95 2.48 5.04 5.40
N ALA A 96 1.80 6.10 4.99
CA ALA A 96 0.75 6.06 3.98
C ALA A 96 1.26 6.73 2.69
N THR A 97 0.77 6.30 1.52
CA THR A 97 1.19 6.85 0.22
C THR A 97 1.00 8.37 0.16
N ARG A 98 -0.05 8.89 0.82
CA ARG A 98 -0.33 10.34 0.89
C ARG A 98 0.81 11.17 1.51
N HIS A 99 1.61 10.61 2.41
CA HIS A 99 2.72 11.35 3.03
C HIS A 99 3.80 11.69 1.99
N VAL A 100 3.98 10.81 0.99
CA VAL A 100 4.93 11.02 -0.12
C VAL A 100 4.52 12.18 -1.03
N LEU A 101 3.24 12.58 -1.04
CA LEU A 101 2.77 13.72 -1.84
C LEU A 101 3.47 15.03 -1.46
N LEU A 102 3.92 15.17 -0.21
CA LEU A 102 4.68 16.34 0.24
C LEU A 102 6.08 16.42 -0.41
N LEU A 103 6.63 15.27 -0.81
CA LEU A 103 7.93 15.19 -1.49
C LEU A 103 7.81 15.31 -3.01
N LEU A 104 6.62 15.06 -3.58
CA LEU A 104 6.47 15.04 -5.05
C LEU A 104 6.87 16.37 -5.71
N PRO A 105 6.40 17.55 -5.28
CA PRO A 105 6.77 18.79 -5.95
C PRO A 105 8.28 19.07 -6.00
N PRO A 106 9.06 19.02 -4.90
CA PRO A 106 10.50 19.24 -4.98
C PRO A 106 11.21 18.15 -5.80
N LEU A 107 10.74 16.90 -5.73
CA LEU A 107 11.27 15.81 -6.56
C LEU A 107 11.03 16.05 -8.06
N LEU A 108 9.85 16.54 -8.44
CA LEU A 108 9.52 16.84 -9.85
C LEU A 108 10.32 18.03 -10.37
N VAL A 109 10.45 19.10 -9.58
CA VAL A 109 11.20 20.31 -9.99
C VAL A 109 12.68 20.01 -10.15
N LEU A 110 13.30 19.33 -9.19
CA LEU A 110 14.71 18.93 -9.27
C LEU A 110 14.92 17.80 -10.30
N GLY A 111 13.95 16.89 -10.45
CA GLY A 111 13.94 15.89 -11.51
C GLY A 111 13.83 16.49 -12.92
N GLY A 112 13.29 17.70 -13.04
CA GLY A 112 13.28 18.52 -14.26
C GLY A 112 14.61 18.58 -15.01
N TYR A 113 15.73 18.59 -14.26
CA TYR A 113 17.07 18.65 -14.83
C TYR A 113 17.49 17.32 -15.48
N LEU A 114 17.04 16.17 -14.95
CA LEU A 114 17.25 14.84 -15.53
C LEU A 114 16.50 14.66 -16.85
N TYR A 115 15.28 15.19 -16.95
CA TYR A 115 14.44 15.01 -18.14
C TYR A 115 15.00 15.66 -19.41
N ARG A 116 15.92 16.64 -19.29
CA ARG A 116 16.57 17.29 -20.44
C ARG A 116 17.39 16.34 -21.31
N PHE A 117 17.78 15.19 -20.76
CA PHE A 117 18.61 14.19 -21.45
C PHE A 117 17.79 13.00 -21.99
N VAL A 118 16.47 13.03 -21.84
CA VAL A 118 15.57 11.93 -22.19
C VAL A 118 14.84 12.24 -23.48
N SER A 119 14.77 11.28 -24.40
CA SER A 119 14.05 11.46 -25.66
C SER A 119 12.55 11.64 -25.43
N GLY A 120 11.87 12.44 -26.28
CA GLY A 120 10.42 12.63 -26.19
C GLY A 120 9.62 11.31 -26.30
N LYS A 121 10.12 10.34 -27.08
CA LYS A 121 9.54 8.99 -27.17
C LYS A 121 9.59 8.26 -25.83
N THR A 122 10.73 8.30 -25.15
CA THR A 122 10.89 7.69 -23.82
C THR A 122 9.97 8.34 -22.79
N VAL A 123 9.84 9.68 -22.83
CA VAL A 123 8.89 10.41 -21.98
C VAL A 123 7.45 9.95 -22.26
N GLY A 124 7.05 9.87 -23.54
CA GLY A 124 5.72 9.41 -23.93
C GLY A 124 5.39 8.00 -23.42
N ILE A 125 6.34 7.07 -23.53
CA ILE A 125 6.20 5.71 -22.99
C ILE A 125 6.05 5.75 -21.46
N ALA A 126 6.90 6.49 -20.76
CA ALA A 126 6.87 6.58 -19.30
C ALA A 126 5.57 7.17 -18.77
N VAL A 127 5.08 8.25 -19.39
CA VAL A 127 3.79 8.87 -19.06
C VAL A 127 2.65 7.90 -19.31
N THR A 128 2.63 7.23 -20.46
CA THR A 128 1.60 6.25 -20.81
C THR A 128 1.59 5.09 -19.82
N ALA A 129 2.75 4.52 -19.51
CA ALA A 129 2.87 3.43 -18.54
C ALA A 129 2.43 3.87 -17.13
N THR A 130 2.81 5.08 -16.71
CA THR A 130 2.40 5.66 -15.41
C THR A 130 0.89 5.88 -15.35
N PHE A 131 0.29 6.39 -16.43
CA PHE A 131 -1.15 6.58 -16.52
C PHE A 131 -1.90 5.24 -16.44
N LEU A 132 -1.49 4.24 -17.22
CA LEU A 132 -2.12 2.92 -17.22
C LEU A 132 -1.99 2.22 -15.86
N LEU A 133 -0.81 2.30 -15.23
CA LEU A 133 -0.60 1.76 -13.90
C LEU A 133 -1.44 2.50 -12.85
N GLY A 134 -1.47 3.83 -12.90
CA GLY A 134 -2.27 4.66 -12.01
C GLY A 134 -3.76 4.34 -12.12
N LEU A 135 -4.26 4.15 -13.34
CA LEU A 135 -5.63 3.74 -13.60
C LEU A 135 -5.92 2.35 -13.02
N ALA A 136 -5.05 1.37 -13.28
CA ALA A 136 -5.21 0.01 -12.75
C ALA A 136 -5.25 -0.01 -11.21
N LEU A 137 -4.34 0.73 -10.57
CA LEU A 137 -4.28 0.85 -9.11
C LEU A 137 -5.48 1.59 -8.53
N SER A 138 -5.98 2.63 -9.22
CA SER A 138 -7.17 3.38 -8.80
C SER A 138 -8.42 2.52 -8.86
N ILE A 139 -8.58 1.72 -9.92
CA ILE A 139 -9.67 0.76 -10.05
C ILE A 139 -9.58 -0.28 -8.92
N SER A 140 -8.38 -0.79 -8.63
CA SER A 140 -8.16 -1.75 -7.55
C SER A 140 -8.55 -1.21 -6.18
N ASP A 141 -8.13 0.01 -5.85
CA ASP A 141 -8.49 0.68 -4.59
C ASP A 141 -9.99 0.93 -4.49
N TRP A 142 -10.63 1.34 -5.60
CA TRP A 142 -12.08 1.48 -5.67
C TRP A 142 -12.80 0.14 -5.46
N VAL A 143 -12.36 -0.95 -6.11
CA VAL A 143 -12.94 -2.28 -5.93
C VAL A 143 -12.81 -2.75 -4.48
N TYR A 144 -11.68 -2.46 -3.82
CA TYR A 144 -11.46 -2.76 -2.40
C TYR A 144 -12.40 -1.95 -1.49
N ALA A 145 -12.51 -0.65 -1.69
CA ALA A 145 -13.42 0.19 -0.90
C ALA A 145 -14.89 -0.24 -1.09
N ASP A 146 -15.28 -0.54 -2.33
CA ASP A 146 -16.64 -0.93 -2.68
C ASP A 146 -17.00 -2.35 -2.22
N PHE A 147 -16.00 -3.23 -2.02
CA PHE A 147 -16.20 -4.58 -1.49
C PHE A 147 -16.95 -4.56 -0.15
N TYR A 148 -16.47 -3.78 0.82
CA TYR A 148 -17.09 -3.75 2.16
C TYR A 148 -18.49 -3.17 2.14
N ARG A 149 -18.74 -2.16 1.30
CA ARG A 149 -20.06 -1.60 1.08
C ARG A 149 -21.05 -2.66 0.62
N ARG A 150 -20.73 -3.37 -0.46
CA ARG A 150 -21.62 -4.42 -1.01
C ARG A 150 -21.72 -5.63 -0.09
N ALA A 151 -20.62 -6.03 0.54
CA ALA A 151 -20.58 -7.19 1.44
C ALA A 151 -21.44 -6.96 2.69
N ALA A 152 -21.45 -5.75 3.25
CA ALA A 152 -22.29 -5.42 4.41
C ALA A 152 -23.77 -5.52 4.08
N THR A 153 -24.22 -4.88 2.98
CA THR A 153 -25.61 -4.96 2.52
C THR A 153 -26.02 -6.41 2.24
N LYS A 154 -25.16 -7.17 1.54
CA LYS A 154 -25.43 -8.57 1.21
C LYS A 154 -25.48 -9.48 2.44
N ALA A 155 -24.63 -9.22 3.45
CA ALA A 155 -24.64 -9.96 4.70
C ALA A 155 -25.95 -9.72 5.48
N ALA A 156 -26.34 -8.46 5.65
CA ALA A 156 -27.59 -8.10 6.33
C ALA A 156 -28.82 -8.70 5.63
N ALA A 157 -28.91 -8.56 4.30
CA ALA A 157 -30.02 -9.10 3.51
C ALA A 157 -30.08 -10.64 3.50
N SER A 158 -28.97 -11.33 3.82
CA SER A 158 -28.93 -12.79 3.88
C SER A 158 -29.35 -13.38 5.22
N LEU A 159 -29.61 -12.53 6.21
CA LEU A 159 -29.98 -12.92 7.56
C LEU A 159 -31.48 -12.63 7.83
N PRO A 160 -32.11 -13.33 8.79
CA PRO A 160 -33.50 -13.07 9.14
C PRO A 160 -33.71 -11.59 9.57
N PRO A 161 -34.81 -10.91 9.16
CA PRO A 161 -35.01 -9.49 9.44
C PRO A 161 -35.00 -9.10 10.93
N GLN A 162 -35.37 -10.03 11.82
CA GLN A 162 -35.42 -9.81 13.26
C GLN A 162 -34.21 -10.42 14.00
N ALA A 163 -33.20 -10.92 13.28
CA ALA A 163 -32.02 -11.48 13.91
C ALA A 163 -31.17 -10.38 14.58
N SER A 164 -30.62 -10.68 15.76
CA SER A 164 -29.58 -9.84 16.35
C SER A 164 -28.27 -10.11 15.63
N VAL A 165 -27.82 -9.12 14.84
CA VAL A 165 -26.61 -9.21 14.01
C VAL A 165 -25.54 -8.28 14.58
N TRP A 166 -24.41 -8.87 14.95
CA TRP A 166 -23.23 -8.19 15.42
C TRP A 166 -22.15 -8.15 14.35
N SER A 167 -21.32 -7.13 14.38
CA SER A 167 -20.21 -6.92 13.46
C SER A 167 -18.92 -6.67 14.25
N VAL A 168 -17.85 -7.34 13.84
CA VAL A 168 -16.47 -7.03 14.23
C VAL A 168 -15.69 -6.54 13.02
N GLY A 169 -14.60 -5.84 13.25
CA GLY A 169 -13.74 -5.26 12.23
C GLY A 169 -13.65 -3.74 12.37
N HIS A 170 -12.58 -3.18 11.84
CA HIS A 170 -12.30 -1.74 11.85
C HIS A 170 -12.33 -1.13 10.44
N TRP A 171 -11.97 0.16 10.36
CA TRP A 171 -11.89 0.95 9.12
C TRP A 171 -13.24 1.08 8.41
N GLY A 172 -13.25 1.08 7.08
CA GLY A 172 -14.46 1.25 6.28
C GLY A 172 -15.54 0.22 6.59
N TRP A 173 -15.16 -1.02 6.94
CA TRP A 173 -16.11 -2.07 7.29
C TRP A 173 -17.04 -1.67 8.43
N GLN A 174 -16.50 -1.07 9.50
CA GLN A 174 -17.29 -0.65 10.67
C GLN A 174 -18.41 0.33 10.28
N TRP A 175 -18.09 1.28 9.39
CA TRP A 175 -19.06 2.23 8.87
C TRP A 175 -20.15 1.53 8.05
N TYR A 176 -19.77 0.70 7.08
CA TYR A 176 -20.72 0.00 6.21
C TYR A 176 -21.59 -1.02 6.96
N SER A 177 -21.03 -1.75 7.93
CA SER A 177 -21.81 -2.70 8.73
C SER A 177 -22.86 -1.99 9.60
N LYS A 178 -22.52 -0.82 10.14
CA LYS A 178 -23.46 0.00 10.92
C LYS A 178 -24.58 0.53 10.02
N GLN A 179 -24.25 1.02 8.82
CA GLN A 179 -25.24 1.47 7.83
C GLN A 179 -26.16 0.33 7.38
N ALA A 180 -25.66 -0.91 7.36
CA ALA A 180 -26.46 -2.10 7.08
C ALA A 180 -27.27 -2.61 8.30
N GLY A 181 -27.32 -1.85 9.41
CA GLY A 181 -28.12 -2.17 10.59
C GLY A 181 -27.48 -3.15 11.58
N MET A 182 -26.20 -3.50 11.40
CA MET A 182 -25.48 -4.39 12.33
C MET A 182 -25.00 -3.63 13.57
N LYS A 183 -25.03 -4.30 14.73
CA LYS A 183 -24.49 -3.77 15.99
C LYS A 183 -22.98 -3.93 16.03
N GLY A 184 -22.25 -2.87 16.38
CA GLY A 184 -20.81 -2.98 16.62
C GLY A 184 -20.54 -3.80 17.87
N TYR A 185 -19.66 -4.80 17.78
CA TYR A 185 -19.22 -5.55 18.94
C TYR A 185 -18.09 -4.81 19.67
N GLU A 186 -18.24 -4.64 20.97
CA GLU A 186 -17.21 -4.13 21.88
C GLU A 186 -16.84 -5.21 22.91
N TYR A 187 -15.55 -5.54 22.99
CA TYR A 187 -15.02 -6.49 23.96
C TYR A 187 -15.37 -6.04 25.40
N ASN A 188 -15.79 -6.98 26.24
CA ASN A 188 -16.25 -6.77 27.63
C ASN A 188 -17.47 -5.85 27.84
N LYS A 189 -18.13 -5.38 26.77
CA LYS A 189 -19.36 -4.57 26.88
C LYS A 189 -20.54 -5.17 26.12
N SER A 190 -20.27 -5.77 24.96
CA SER A 190 -21.28 -6.43 24.15
C SER A 190 -21.48 -7.88 24.60
N THR A 191 -22.73 -8.29 24.78
CA THR A 191 -23.09 -9.67 25.10
C THR A 191 -23.66 -10.33 23.85
N LEU A 192 -22.97 -11.36 23.35
CA LEU A 192 -23.41 -12.18 22.23
C LEU A 192 -24.25 -13.35 22.76
N ASN A 193 -25.53 -13.39 22.40
CA ASN A 193 -26.42 -14.45 22.87
C ASN A 193 -26.41 -15.64 21.92
N LYS A 194 -26.72 -16.84 22.44
CA LYS A 194 -26.93 -18.03 21.60
C LYS A 194 -28.01 -17.74 20.55
N GLY A 195 -27.69 -18.01 19.30
CA GLY A 195 -28.59 -17.75 18.17
C GLY A 195 -28.32 -16.43 17.45
N ASP A 196 -27.60 -15.50 18.07
CA ASP A 196 -27.13 -14.28 17.39
C ASP A 196 -26.20 -14.61 16.22
N PHE A 197 -26.07 -13.66 15.31
CA PHE A 197 -25.11 -13.73 14.21
C PHE A 197 -23.96 -12.78 14.45
N LEU A 198 -22.75 -13.23 14.09
CA LEU A 198 -21.56 -12.42 14.07
C LEU A 198 -21.01 -12.35 12.65
N VAL A 199 -20.87 -11.15 12.12
CA VAL A 199 -20.31 -10.90 10.78
C VAL A 199 -18.90 -10.37 10.94
N SER A 200 -17.94 -11.05 10.32
CA SER A 200 -16.52 -10.74 10.44
C SER A 200 -15.85 -10.68 9.07
N PRO A 201 -15.23 -9.56 8.69
CA PRO A 201 -14.29 -9.52 7.56
C PRO A 201 -13.03 -10.31 7.92
N GLU A 202 -12.25 -10.76 6.92
CA GLU A 202 -11.01 -11.51 7.16
C GLU A 202 -9.76 -10.63 7.16
N ALA A 203 -9.63 -9.68 6.23
CA ALA A 203 -8.38 -8.96 5.99
C ALA A 203 -8.17 -7.66 6.80
N VAL A 204 -9.15 -7.24 7.62
CA VAL A 204 -9.02 -6.06 8.49
C VAL A 204 -8.82 -6.46 9.94
N SER A 205 -8.23 -5.55 10.71
CA SER A 205 -8.13 -5.67 12.16
C SER A 205 -9.53 -5.79 12.77
N LYS A 206 -9.64 -6.58 13.85
CA LYS A 206 -10.90 -6.97 14.48
C LYS A 206 -10.77 -6.79 15.99
N GLN A 207 -11.89 -6.55 16.65
CA GLN A 207 -11.96 -6.57 18.10
C GLN A 207 -11.64 -7.98 18.60
N HIS A 208 -11.06 -8.06 19.80
CA HIS A 208 -10.82 -9.33 20.47
C HIS A 208 -12.15 -10.01 20.78
N LEU A 209 -12.25 -11.31 20.53
CA LEU A 209 -13.40 -12.13 20.88
C LEU A 209 -13.05 -12.99 22.10
N PRO A 210 -14.00 -13.23 23.03
CA PRO A 210 -13.78 -14.11 24.17
C PRO A 210 -13.35 -15.51 23.70
N PRO A 211 -12.38 -16.15 24.37
CA PRO A 211 -11.85 -17.45 23.95
C PRO A 211 -12.88 -18.59 24.06
N ASP A 212 -13.88 -18.42 24.92
CA ASP A 212 -14.99 -19.34 25.17
C ASP A 212 -16.16 -19.18 24.17
N LEU A 213 -16.15 -18.13 23.35
CA LEU A 213 -17.21 -17.87 22.37
C LEU A 213 -17.20 -18.91 21.25
N ARG A 214 -18.25 -19.74 21.19
CA ARG A 214 -18.40 -20.75 20.14
C ARG A 214 -19.14 -20.18 18.93
N LEU A 215 -18.48 -20.24 17.77
CA LEU A 215 -18.99 -19.75 16.50
C LEU A 215 -19.09 -20.89 15.49
N THR A 216 -20.24 -21.04 14.84
CA THR A 216 -20.39 -21.91 13.66
C THR A 216 -20.46 -21.06 12.41
N LYS A 217 -19.58 -21.31 11.45
CA LYS A 217 -19.62 -20.65 10.14
C LYS A 217 -20.91 -21.03 9.42
N VAL A 218 -21.69 -20.01 9.04
CA VAL A 218 -22.93 -20.16 8.27
C VAL A 218 -22.64 -19.98 6.79
N LYS A 219 -21.92 -18.91 6.44
CA LYS A 219 -21.65 -18.53 5.06
C LYS A 219 -20.41 -17.64 4.96
N SER A 220 -19.78 -17.62 3.80
CA SER A 220 -18.77 -16.61 3.46
C SER A 220 -19.20 -15.87 2.19
N ILE A 221 -19.10 -14.55 2.23
CA ILE A 221 -19.32 -13.66 1.11
C ILE A 221 -17.94 -13.35 0.51
N ARG A 222 -17.76 -13.79 -0.73
CA ARG A 222 -16.59 -13.54 -1.56
C ARG A 222 -17.07 -13.06 -2.91
N TYR A 223 -16.32 -12.14 -3.51
CA TYR A 223 -16.48 -11.81 -4.92
C TYR A 223 -15.39 -12.51 -5.71
N PRO A 224 -15.71 -13.03 -6.90
CA PRO A 224 -14.71 -13.68 -7.75
C PRO A 224 -13.58 -12.71 -8.07
N SER A 225 -12.38 -13.26 -8.22
CA SER A 225 -11.25 -12.51 -8.78
C SER A 225 -11.58 -12.07 -10.20
N SER A 226 -11.20 -10.84 -10.53
CA SER A 226 -11.31 -10.25 -11.86
C SER A 226 -9.92 -9.88 -12.38
N PHE A 227 -9.84 -9.52 -13.66
CA PHE A 227 -8.60 -8.99 -14.25
C PHE A 227 -8.04 -7.79 -13.48
N TRP A 228 -8.92 -6.96 -12.89
CA TRP A 228 -8.54 -5.79 -12.10
C TRP A 228 -7.83 -6.14 -10.78
N ASN A 229 -7.90 -7.40 -10.34
CA ASN A 229 -7.20 -7.84 -9.13
C ASN A 229 -5.70 -8.01 -9.35
N ILE A 230 -5.23 -8.11 -10.61
CA ILE A 230 -3.82 -8.30 -10.97
C ILE A 230 -2.94 -7.27 -10.26
N PHE A 231 -3.32 -5.99 -10.31
CA PHE A 231 -2.66 -4.92 -9.56
C PHE A 231 -3.43 -4.67 -8.27
N THR A 232 -3.07 -5.32 -7.16
CA THR A 232 -3.87 -5.24 -5.92
C THR A 232 -3.32 -4.27 -4.88
N THR A 233 -4.22 -3.51 -4.26
CA THR A 233 -3.98 -2.65 -3.09
C THR A 233 -4.68 -3.17 -1.81
N ALA A 234 -5.55 -4.17 -1.95
CA ALA A 234 -6.56 -4.54 -0.95
C ALA A 234 -5.99 -5.12 0.36
N TYR A 235 -4.93 -5.92 0.28
CA TYR A 235 -4.50 -6.75 1.41
C TYR A 235 -3.71 -5.96 2.46
N GLY A 236 -4.33 -5.64 3.60
CA GLY A 236 -3.70 -4.90 4.70
C GLY A 236 -3.74 -3.37 4.53
N ALA A 237 -4.69 -2.84 3.75
CA ALA A 237 -4.84 -1.41 3.44
C ALA A 237 -3.54 -0.72 3.00
N ARG A 238 -2.88 -1.27 1.99
CA ARG A 238 -1.47 -0.95 1.67
C ARG A 238 -1.21 0.50 1.28
N PHE A 239 -2.17 1.20 0.67
CA PHE A 239 -2.06 2.64 0.41
C PHE A 239 -2.14 3.50 1.68
N TYR A 240 -2.77 2.97 2.72
CA TYR A 240 -3.02 3.64 4.00
C TYR A 240 -2.06 3.19 5.09
N TYR A 241 -1.48 2.00 4.96
CA TYR A 241 -0.53 1.39 5.87
C TYR A 241 0.48 0.54 5.09
N SER A 242 1.58 1.17 4.72
CA SER A 242 2.72 0.55 4.05
C SER A 242 3.91 0.43 4.99
N SER A 243 4.70 -0.61 4.80
CA SER A 243 5.95 -0.86 5.51
C SER A 243 6.94 -1.53 4.57
N ALA A 244 8.18 -1.71 5.03
CA ALA A 244 9.16 -2.50 4.28
C ALA A 244 8.63 -3.90 3.94
N SER A 245 7.86 -4.51 4.85
CA SER A 245 7.25 -5.82 4.67
C SER A 245 5.95 -5.81 3.86
N ASN A 246 5.24 -4.68 3.82
CA ASN A 246 3.98 -4.49 3.11
C ASN A 246 4.06 -3.31 2.15
N ILE A 247 4.55 -3.57 0.95
CA ILE A 247 4.62 -2.57 -0.12
C ILE A 247 3.22 -2.06 -0.54
N PRO A 248 3.11 -0.83 -1.08
CA PRO A 248 1.82 -0.18 -1.37
C PRO A 248 0.91 -0.94 -2.35
N TRP A 249 1.46 -1.75 -3.24
CA TRP A 249 0.72 -2.61 -4.18
C TRP A 249 1.59 -3.78 -4.64
N TYR A 250 0.99 -4.84 -5.16
CA TYR A 250 1.70 -6.01 -5.70
C TYR A 250 0.84 -6.76 -6.72
N LEU A 251 1.44 -7.76 -7.37
CA LEU A 251 0.76 -8.60 -8.34
C LEU A 251 0.04 -9.77 -7.66
N SER A 252 -1.27 -9.93 -7.89
CA SER A 252 -2.06 -11.05 -7.34
C SER A 252 -3.30 -11.34 -8.17
N VAL A 253 -3.73 -12.60 -8.22
CA VAL A 253 -5.05 -12.98 -8.79
C VAL A 253 -6.05 -13.37 -7.71
N SER A 254 -5.70 -13.18 -6.44
CA SER A 254 -6.60 -13.51 -5.33
C SER A 254 -7.79 -12.57 -5.26
N SER A 255 -8.90 -13.07 -4.71
CA SER A 255 -10.03 -12.21 -4.32
C SER A 255 -9.58 -11.13 -3.34
N VAL A 256 -10.24 -9.97 -3.42
CA VAL A 256 -9.99 -8.79 -2.57
C VAL A 256 -9.94 -9.14 -1.08
N ASP A 257 -11.04 -9.67 -0.56
CA ASP A 257 -11.22 -10.11 0.82
C ASP A 257 -12.45 -11.04 0.89
N SER A 258 -12.78 -11.54 2.08
CA SER A 258 -14.00 -12.26 2.38
C SER A 258 -14.64 -11.79 3.68
N VAL A 259 -15.98 -11.84 3.73
CA VAL A 259 -16.75 -11.59 4.95
C VAL A 259 -17.43 -12.88 5.36
N THR A 260 -17.14 -13.37 6.56
CA THR A 260 -17.72 -14.60 7.08
C THR A 260 -18.84 -14.29 8.07
N ILE A 261 -19.96 -14.98 7.91
CA ILE A 261 -21.11 -14.93 8.80
C ILE A 261 -21.05 -16.17 9.69
N TYR A 262 -21.07 -15.94 11.00
CA TYR A 262 -21.09 -16.96 12.03
C TYR A 262 -22.41 -16.92 12.80
N ARG A 263 -22.81 -18.07 13.35
CA ARG A 263 -23.89 -18.20 14.32
C ARG A 263 -23.29 -18.53 15.68
N VAL A 264 -23.75 -17.81 16.71
CA VAL A 264 -23.30 -18.00 18.09
C VAL A 264 -23.94 -19.26 18.67
N ARG A 265 -23.11 -20.21 19.14
CA ARG A 265 -23.52 -21.49 19.73
C ARG A 265 -23.20 -21.51 21.22
N ALA A 266 -23.82 -20.59 21.96
CA ALA A 266 -23.68 -20.40 23.41
C ALA A 266 -22.28 -19.91 23.87
N PRO A 267 -22.22 -18.90 24.75
CA PRO A 267 -21.12 -18.78 25.70
C PRO A 267 -21.22 -19.94 26.71
N HIS A 268 -20.11 -20.40 27.28
CA HIS A 268 -20.16 -21.36 28.38
C HIS A 268 -20.66 -20.69 29.66
#